data_AF-A0A1N5U820-F1
#
_entry.id   AF-A0A1N5U820-F1
#
_cell.length_a   1.000
_cell.length_b   1.000
_cell.length_c   1.000
_cell.angle_alpha   90.00
_cell.angle_beta   90.00
_cell.angle_gamma   90.00
#
_symmetry.space_group_name_H-M   'P 1'
#
loop_
_entity.id
_entity.type
_entity.pdbx_description
1 polymer ?
#
loop_
_entity_poly.entity_id
_entity_poly.type
_entity_poly.pdbx_seq_one_letter_code
_entity_poly.pdbx_strand_id
1 'polypeptide(L)'
;MRIARWWWIIGVTAVVAVVVATVLVVVLPQVIRPGCSFDRATFDQVVAKLPAPPTDSEAYDPVDAPSKIGSCRILGSYGVTGGYIFYGESPGFDDSGWGYFPAGPNGDLGNGAWEAPQFELIEGSWYTWTASW
;
A
#
# COMPACT_ATOMS: atom_id res chain seq x y z
N MET A 1 27.91 23.19 44.50
CA MET A 1 27.30 23.27 43.15
C MET A 1 27.69 22.14 42.17
N ARG A 2 28.58 21.20 42.49
CA ARG A 2 28.95 20.10 41.57
C ARG A 2 27.92 18.96 41.46
N ILE A 3 27.20 18.68 42.55
CA ILE A 3 26.27 17.54 42.64
C ILE A 3 25.02 17.78 41.79
N ALA A 4 24.40 18.96 41.88
CA ALA A 4 23.18 19.30 41.14
C ALA A 4 23.36 19.21 39.60
N ARG A 5 24.54 19.58 39.09
CA ARG A 5 24.88 19.49 37.66
C ARG A 5 24.99 18.05 37.17
N TRP A 6 25.42 17.12 38.03
CA TRP A 6 25.54 15.70 37.71
C TRP A 6 24.17 15.02 37.58
N TRP A 7 23.26 15.30 38.53
CA TRP A 7 21.88 14.78 38.48
C TRP A 7 21.09 15.31 37.29
N TRP A 8 21.34 16.57 36.89
CA TRP A 8 20.76 17.15 35.68
C TRP A 8 21.21 16.44 34.40
N ILE A 9 22.50 16.14 34.27
CA ILE A 9 23.02 15.42 33.10
C ILE A 9 22.41 14.03 33.01
N ILE A 10 22.34 13.28 34.12
CA ILE A 10 21.73 11.94 34.15
C ILE A 10 20.25 12.00 33.76
N GLY A 11 19.49 12.96 34.30
CA GLY A 11 18.08 13.15 33.98
C GLY A 11 17.84 13.45 32.50
N VAL A 12 18.61 14.37 31.91
CA VAL A 12 18.51 14.70 30.48
C VAL A 12 18.87 13.50 29.62
N THR A 13 19.93 12.76 29.98
CA THR A 13 20.36 11.59 29.19
C THR A 13 19.32 10.47 29.24
N ALA A 14 18.68 10.24 30.40
CA ALA A 14 17.61 9.27 30.54
C ALA A 14 16.38 9.65 29.70
N VAL A 15 15.98 10.92 29.70
CA VAL A 15 14.84 11.40 28.88
C VAL A 15 15.16 11.26 27.40
N VAL A 16 16.35 11.67 26.95
CA VAL A 16 16.78 11.52 25.55
C VAL A 16 16.82 10.05 25.15
N ALA A 17 17.35 9.16 25.99
CA ALA A 17 17.37 7.73 25.72
C ALA A 17 15.97 7.14 25.58
N VAL A 18 15.02 7.54 26.44
CA VAL A 18 13.62 7.11 26.35
C VAL A 18 12.96 7.63 25.08
N VAL A 19 13.18 8.90 24.72
CA VAL A 19 12.62 9.47 23.48
C VAL A 19 13.18 8.75 22.25
N VAL A 20 14.50 8.54 22.19
CA VAL A 20 15.15 7.83 21.07
C VAL A 20 14.67 6.38 20.99
N ALA A 21 14.59 5.67 22.13
CA ALA A 21 14.07 4.31 22.16
C ALA A 21 12.58 4.26 21.73
N THR A 22 11.78 5.23 22.14
CA THR A 22 10.37 5.32 21.74
C THR A 22 10.24 5.57 20.23
N VAL A 23 11.05 6.47 19.67
CA VAL A 23 11.09 6.70 18.21
C VAL A 23 11.53 5.44 17.47
N LEU A 24 12.57 4.74 17.96
CA LEU A 24 13.07 3.52 17.34
C LEU A 24 12.08 2.35 17.42
N VAL A 25 11.32 2.22 18.51
CA VAL A 25 10.43 1.06 18.75
C VAL A 25 9.01 1.32 18.23
N VAL A 26 8.52 2.56 18.25
CA VAL A 26 7.14 2.88 17.88
C VAL A 26 7.07 3.45 16.47
N VAL A 27 7.95 4.39 16.14
CA VAL A 27 7.87 5.14 14.88
C VAL A 27 8.61 4.40 13.77
N LEU A 28 9.81 3.87 14.05
CA LEU A 28 10.61 3.21 13.03
C LEU A 28 9.94 1.98 12.41
N PRO A 29 9.22 1.10 13.15
CA PRO A 29 8.51 -0.03 12.54
C PRO A 29 7.25 0.38 11.80
N GLN A 30 6.78 1.62 11.94
CA GLN A 30 5.72 2.19 11.11
C GLN A 30 6.28 2.78 9.80
N VAL A 31 7.49 3.34 9.85
CA VAL A 31 8.20 3.94 8.70
C VAL A 31 8.96 2.88 7.88
N ILE A 32 9.44 1.84 8.55
CA ILE A 32 10.23 0.73 8.01
C ILE A 32 9.51 -0.58 8.34
N ARG A 33 8.24 -0.71 7.94
CA ARG A 33 7.82 -2.06 7.56
C ARG A 33 8.53 -2.35 6.25
N PRO A 34 9.06 -3.57 6.02
CA PRO A 34 9.35 -4.00 4.67
C PRO A 34 7.99 -4.08 3.97
N GLY A 35 7.48 -2.93 3.52
CA GLY A 35 6.39 -2.86 2.56
C GLY A 35 6.80 -3.81 1.46
N CYS A 36 5.93 -4.76 1.17
CA CYS A 36 6.28 -5.86 0.30
C CYS A 36 6.93 -5.36 -1.00
N SER A 37 7.93 -6.07 -1.47
CA SER A 37 8.61 -5.72 -2.72
C SER A 37 7.73 -6.12 -3.89
N PHE A 38 7.22 -5.14 -4.63
CA PHE A 38 6.53 -5.42 -5.89
C PHE A 38 7.47 -6.19 -6.82
N ASP A 39 7.06 -7.40 -7.19
CA ASP A 39 7.78 -8.26 -8.15
C ASP A 39 6.91 -8.45 -9.38
N ARG A 40 7.22 -7.67 -10.42
CA ARG A 40 6.48 -7.63 -11.67
C ARG A 40 6.23 -9.03 -12.24
N ALA A 41 7.23 -9.91 -12.25
CA ALA A 41 7.10 -11.23 -12.87
C ALA A 41 6.05 -12.09 -12.14
N THR A 42 6.00 -12.01 -10.81
CA THR A 42 5.02 -12.75 -10.02
C THR A 42 3.60 -12.18 -10.19
N PHE A 43 3.48 -10.85 -10.27
CA PHE A 43 2.21 -10.19 -10.54
C PHE A 43 1.67 -10.47 -11.96
N ASP A 44 2.54 -10.46 -12.98
CA ASP A 44 2.20 -10.80 -14.37
C ASP A 44 1.66 -12.24 -14.46
N GLN A 45 2.25 -13.19 -13.72
CA GLN A 45 1.77 -14.58 -13.67
C GLN A 45 0.36 -14.72 -13.07
N VAL A 46 -0.04 -13.83 -12.16
CA VAL A 46 -1.38 -13.83 -11.58
C VAL A 46 -2.36 -13.28 -12.60
N VAL A 47 -2.08 -12.10 -13.16
CA VAL A 47 -2.97 -11.46 -14.13
C VAL A 47 -3.16 -12.31 -15.39
N ALA A 48 -2.13 -13.03 -15.83
CA ALA A 48 -2.24 -13.94 -16.97
C ALA A 48 -3.24 -15.09 -16.78
N LYS A 49 -3.69 -15.36 -15.54
CA LYS A 49 -4.68 -16.39 -15.21
C LYS A 49 -6.07 -15.82 -14.96
N LEU A 50 -6.19 -14.51 -14.82
CA LEU A 50 -7.47 -13.84 -14.66
C LEU A 50 -8.24 -13.85 -15.98
N PRO A 51 -9.58 -13.65 -15.95
CA PRO A 51 -10.37 -13.44 -17.17
C PRO A 51 -9.88 -12.22 -17.98
N ALA A 52 -10.59 -11.84 -19.05
CA ALA A 52 -10.34 -10.56 -19.68
C ALA A 52 -10.78 -9.40 -18.75
N PRO A 53 -10.11 -8.24 -18.76
CA PRO A 53 -10.54 -7.10 -17.97
C PRO A 53 -11.96 -6.66 -18.33
N PRO A 54 -12.81 -6.33 -17.34
CA PRO A 54 -14.14 -5.80 -17.61
C PRO A 54 -14.10 -4.53 -18.45
N THR A 55 -15.13 -4.33 -19.27
CA THR A 55 -15.30 -3.11 -20.10
C THR A 55 -16.45 -2.23 -19.63
N ASP A 56 -17.33 -2.75 -18.78
CA ASP A 56 -18.48 -2.03 -18.26
C ASP A 56 -18.00 -0.94 -17.32
N SER A 57 -18.51 0.28 -17.47
CA SER A 57 -18.02 1.44 -16.72
C SER A 57 -18.21 1.31 -15.21
N GLU A 58 -19.17 0.51 -14.76
CA GLU A 58 -19.48 0.29 -13.34
C GLU A 58 -18.92 -1.02 -12.78
N ALA A 59 -18.03 -1.69 -13.53
CA ALA A 59 -17.51 -2.99 -13.13
C ALA A 59 -16.73 -2.93 -11.81
N TYR A 60 -17.12 -3.77 -10.86
CA TYR A 60 -16.41 -3.99 -9.61
C TYR A 60 -16.58 -5.43 -9.14
N ASP A 61 -16.15 -6.35 -9.99
CA ASP A 61 -16.40 -7.78 -9.80
C ASP A 61 -15.25 -8.42 -9.02
N PRO A 62 -15.52 -9.14 -7.91
CA PRO A 62 -14.48 -9.90 -7.22
C PRO A 62 -13.82 -10.89 -8.18
N VAL A 63 -12.48 -10.92 -8.19
CA VAL A 63 -11.70 -11.89 -8.97
C VAL A 63 -10.90 -12.80 -8.06
N ASP A 64 -10.79 -14.06 -8.44
CA ASP A 64 -10.03 -15.05 -7.67
C ASP A 64 -8.53 -14.81 -7.86
N ALA A 65 -7.89 -14.26 -6.83
CA ALA A 65 -6.46 -14.03 -6.78
C ALA A 65 -5.88 -14.61 -5.49
N PRO A 66 -4.60 -15.05 -5.50
CA PRO A 66 -3.95 -15.52 -4.28
C PRO A 66 -3.96 -14.44 -3.20
N SER A 67 -4.19 -14.84 -1.94
CA SER A 67 -4.07 -13.97 -0.76
C SER A 67 -2.65 -13.42 -0.54
N LYS A 68 -1.67 -13.89 -1.32
CA LYS A 68 -0.31 -13.39 -1.36
C LYS A 68 0.27 -13.46 -2.78
N ILE A 69 0.83 -12.36 -3.26
CA ILE A 69 1.54 -12.26 -4.54
C ILE A 69 2.98 -11.85 -4.23
N GLY A 70 3.95 -12.75 -4.48
CA GLY A 70 5.33 -12.55 -4.04
C GLY A 70 5.42 -12.41 -2.52
N SER A 71 5.96 -11.28 -2.04
CA SER A 71 5.97 -10.94 -0.60
C SER A 71 4.73 -10.14 -0.15
N CYS A 72 3.87 -9.72 -1.09
CA CYS A 72 2.73 -8.84 -0.84
C CYS A 72 1.50 -9.61 -0.40
N ARG A 73 0.92 -9.22 0.74
CA ARG A 73 -0.38 -9.69 1.17
C ARG A 73 -1.47 -8.97 0.39
N ILE A 74 -2.42 -9.73 -0.14
CA ILE A 74 -3.57 -9.22 -0.88
C ILE A 74 -4.81 -9.41 -0.01
N LEU A 75 -5.52 -8.32 0.24
CA LEU A 75 -6.72 -8.28 1.07
C LEU A 75 -8.01 -8.44 0.25
N GLY A 76 -7.95 -8.10 -1.04
CA GLY A 76 -9.06 -8.16 -1.96
C GLY A 76 -8.57 -7.96 -3.39
N SER A 77 -9.33 -8.44 -4.36
CA SER A 77 -8.98 -8.31 -5.77
C SER A 77 -10.24 -8.18 -6.59
N TYR A 78 -10.26 -7.19 -7.48
CA TYR A 78 -11.45 -6.83 -8.24
C TYR A 78 -11.08 -6.52 -9.68
N GLY A 79 -11.92 -6.99 -10.60
CA GLY A 79 -11.99 -6.52 -11.97
C GLY A 79 -12.71 -5.19 -12.01
N VAL A 80 -12.09 -4.22 -12.66
CA VAL A 80 -12.61 -2.86 -12.86
C VAL A 80 -12.55 -2.52 -14.33
N THR A 81 -13.22 -1.44 -14.73
CA THR A 81 -13.21 -0.96 -16.10
C THR A 81 -11.78 -0.84 -16.63
N GLY A 82 -11.44 -1.65 -17.64
CA GLY A 82 -10.14 -1.62 -18.31
C GLY A 82 -8.98 -2.27 -17.54
N GLY A 83 -9.21 -2.88 -16.37
CA GLY A 83 -8.11 -3.46 -15.59
C GLY A 83 -8.48 -4.28 -14.36
N TYR A 84 -7.50 -4.43 -13.47
CA TYR A 84 -7.63 -5.09 -12.18
C TYR A 84 -7.04 -4.23 -11.08
N ILE A 85 -7.63 -4.29 -9.89
CA ILE A 85 -7.03 -3.75 -8.68
C ILE A 85 -6.86 -4.84 -7.63
N PHE A 86 -5.72 -4.78 -6.94
CA PHE A 86 -5.35 -5.65 -5.84
C PHE A 86 -5.15 -4.79 -4.59
N TYR A 87 -5.94 -5.04 -3.57
CA TYR A 87 -5.85 -4.35 -2.28
C TYR A 87 -4.66 -4.87 -1.50
N GLY A 88 -3.73 -3.97 -1.17
CA GLY A 88 -2.58 -4.27 -0.33
C GLY A 88 -2.85 -4.03 1.14
N GLU A 89 -1.94 -4.51 2.00
CA GLU A 89 -1.93 -4.13 3.40
C GLU A 89 -1.35 -2.71 3.55
N SER A 90 -2.21 -1.72 3.79
CA SER A 90 -1.86 -0.31 3.99
C SER A 90 -1.96 0.10 5.47
N PRO A 91 -0.99 0.83 6.04
CA PRO A 91 -1.03 1.30 7.42
C PRO A 91 -1.94 2.53 7.66
N GLY A 92 -2.74 2.97 6.67
CA GLY A 92 -3.68 4.09 6.77
C GLY A 92 -5.12 3.72 6.42
N PHE A 93 -6.07 4.62 6.69
CA PHE A 93 -7.50 4.44 6.37
C PHE A 93 -7.83 4.54 4.88
N ASP A 94 -6.84 4.75 4.02
CA ASP A 94 -7.02 4.89 2.58
C ASP A 94 -6.91 3.54 1.87
N ASP A 95 -7.86 3.27 0.99
CA ASP A 95 -7.86 2.12 0.08
C ASP A 95 -6.64 2.23 -0.84
N SER A 96 -5.75 1.24 -0.83
CA SER A 96 -4.57 1.28 -1.69
C SER A 96 -4.04 -0.10 -2.07
N GLY A 97 -3.22 -0.12 -3.12
CA GLY A 97 -2.50 -1.32 -3.53
C GLY A 97 -1.94 -1.21 -4.95
N TRP A 98 -2.12 -2.28 -5.73
CA TRP A 98 -1.57 -2.39 -7.08
C TRP A 98 -2.68 -2.50 -8.13
N GLY A 99 -2.49 -1.82 -9.25
CA GLY A 99 -3.40 -1.80 -10.38
C GLY A 99 -2.73 -2.31 -11.64
N TYR A 100 -3.43 -3.15 -12.40
CA TYR A 100 -3.01 -3.57 -13.74
C TYR A 100 -3.97 -2.99 -14.78
N PHE A 101 -3.46 -2.08 -15.60
CA PHE A 101 -4.20 -1.38 -16.64
C PHE A 101 -3.43 -1.39 -17.96
N PRO A 102 -3.69 -2.35 -18.87
CA PRO A 102 -2.93 -2.50 -20.10
C PRO A 102 -3.09 -1.32 -21.05
N ALA A 103 -4.23 -0.63 -21.03
CA ALA A 103 -4.49 0.59 -21.80
C ALA A 103 -4.27 1.88 -20.99
N GLY A 104 -3.78 1.77 -19.75
CA GLY A 104 -3.74 2.85 -18.77
C GLY A 104 -5.05 2.99 -17.99
N PRO A 105 -5.00 3.50 -16.73
CA PRO A 105 -6.19 3.70 -15.92
C PRO A 105 -7.02 4.85 -16.48
N ASN A 106 -8.33 4.66 -16.51
CA ASN A 106 -9.27 5.77 -16.53
C ASN A 106 -9.34 6.35 -15.11
N GLY A 107 -9.29 7.68 -14.95
CA GLY A 107 -9.38 8.35 -13.63
C GLY A 107 -10.74 8.18 -12.93
N ASP A 108 -11.57 7.28 -13.42
CA ASP A 108 -12.86 6.89 -12.91
C ASP A 108 -12.92 5.36 -12.92
N LEU A 109 -12.69 4.75 -11.75
CA LEU A 109 -12.89 3.32 -11.56
C LEU A 109 -14.39 2.95 -11.41
N GLY A 110 -15.28 3.95 -11.46
CA GLY A 110 -16.58 3.81 -12.08
C GLY A 110 -17.71 3.16 -11.28
N ASN A 111 -17.52 2.73 -10.03
CA ASN A 111 -18.59 2.12 -9.23
C ASN A 111 -19.26 3.09 -8.23
N GLY A 112 -18.85 4.36 -8.18
CA GLY A 112 -19.32 5.34 -7.20
C GLY A 112 -18.89 5.07 -5.75
N ALA A 113 -18.03 4.08 -5.50
CA ALA A 113 -17.52 3.72 -4.17
C ALA A 113 -16.29 4.51 -3.76
N TRP A 114 -15.69 5.31 -4.65
CA TRP A 114 -14.50 6.11 -4.35
C TRP A 114 -14.58 7.51 -4.95
N GLU A 115 -14.12 8.50 -4.20
CA GLU A 115 -13.89 9.84 -4.72
C GLU A 115 -12.50 9.88 -5.38
N ALA A 116 -12.45 9.59 -6.69
CA ALA A 116 -11.30 9.83 -7.58
C ALA A 116 -9.98 9.08 -7.21
N PRO A 117 -9.84 7.81 -7.60
CA PRO A 117 -8.60 7.05 -7.40
C PRO A 117 -7.42 7.72 -8.11
N GLN A 118 -6.30 7.80 -7.40
CA GLN A 118 -5.03 8.29 -7.93
C GLN A 118 -4.15 7.10 -8.32
N PHE A 119 -3.44 7.23 -9.44
CA PHE A 119 -2.55 6.20 -9.96
C PHE A 119 -1.16 6.76 -10.17
N GLU A 120 -0.15 6.05 -9.69
CA GLU A 120 1.24 6.32 -9.98
C GLU A 120 1.83 5.12 -10.73
N LEU A 121 2.45 5.38 -11.88
CA LEU A 121 3.03 4.34 -12.72
C LEU A 121 4.21 3.68 -12.01
N ILE A 122 4.19 2.35 -11.91
CA ILE A 122 5.34 1.55 -11.47
C ILE A 122 6.17 1.23 -12.71
N GLU A 123 5.61 0.42 -13.61
CA GLU A 123 6.28 -0.03 -14.84
C GLU A 123 5.28 -0.67 -15.81
N GLY A 124 5.35 -0.31 -17.10
CA GLY A 124 4.49 -0.90 -18.13
C GLY A 124 3.01 -0.66 -17.86
N SER A 125 2.27 -1.75 -17.60
CA SER A 125 0.83 -1.72 -17.32
C SER A 125 0.52 -1.71 -15.81
N TRP A 126 1.53 -1.59 -14.95
CA TRP A 126 1.39 -1.65 -13.50
C TRP A 126 1.47 -0.28 -12.85
N TYR A 127 0.57 -0.05 -11.90
CA TYR A 127 0.41 1.19 -11.16
C TYR A 127 0.28 0.89 -9.67
N THR A 128 0.77 1.78 -8.81
CA THR A 128 0.22 1.91 -7.46
C THR A 128 -1.07 2.71 -7.56
N TRP A 129 -2.04 2.38 -6.73
CA TRP A 129 -3.27 3.16 -6.66
C TRP A 129 -3.65 3.45 -5.21
N THR A 130 -4.28 4.60 -5.01
CA THR A 130 -4.86 5.04 -3.73
C THR A 130 -6.21 5.66 -3.99
N ALA A 131 -7.18 5.44 -3.10
CA ALA A 131 -8.47 6.08 -3.14
C ALA A 131 -8.90 6.49 -1.73
N SER A 132 -9.61 7.62 -1.66
CA SER A 132 -10.32 8.07 -0.46
C SER A 132 -11.83 7.97 -0.66
N TRP A 133 -12.55 7.88 0.46
CA TRP A 133 -14.00 7.97 0.53
C TRP A 133 -14.49 9.41 0.56
#